data_AF-A0A0L0GDT7-F1
#
_entry.id   AF-A0A0L0GDT7-F1
#
_cell.length_a   1.000
_cell.length_b   1.000
_cell.length_c   1.000
_cell.angle_alpha   90.00
_cell.angle_beta   90.00
_cell.angle_gamma   90.00
#
_symmetry.space_group_name_H-M   'P 1'
#
loop_
_entity.id
_entity.type
_entity.pdbx_description
1 polymer ?
#
loop_
_entity_poly.entity_id
_entity_poly.type
_entity_poly.pdbx_seq_one_letter_code
_entity_poly.pdbx_strand_id
1 'polypeptide(L)'
;MKVYMAEQDRPSVRWDKATKRMTPTQLDSFDYEFSFRPIDYSAKRAVQPVPTRAETHSTVVTDFVTGVIAACIGRPMIYPGSTWLMRTLLRDALANERASLITKRSGVRCKVVTVDNLALDCMYYDKRTTREAENRVATGASGDINSDHDSDSSEEGLRTARGNTLVITCEGNASFYEASVGMANVDLGYSVLGWNRPGFINSEGLPYPHTDAGAVAGVIEFAIVKLGWRETDIMIYAWSIGGFSASRAVTEYPRVKGLVLDATFDHVLPLALGRMPQWMSSLTRSTIGTWLNLDVAAGVKNYPGPIRFIRRRQDEMISSKLGDLSSNRGNFLITEVLEHRYPHIIRRDYMLALLGHCDAITTPAVDDPAVKEVLVSISSWSSEDSENYSEKWNKLLQETSDKLDLKQVAVINKWLLCVHLDDLNTKHCVPYPSSRWREPKFRF
;
A
#
# COMPACT_ATOMS: atom_id res chain seq x y z
N MET A 1 3.84 -13.04 31.44
CA MET A 1 3.06 -12.63 30.27
C MET A 1 2.04 -11.59 30.71
N LYS A 2 2.19 -10.33 30.29
CA LYS A 2 1.17 -9.31 30.48
C LYS A 2 0.05 -9.51 29.44
N VAL A 3 -1.21 -9.45 29.87
CA VAL A 3 -2.40 -9.51 29.01
C VAL A 3 -2.95 -8.09 28.88
N TYR A 4 -3.14 -7.61 27.66
CA TYR A 4 -3.58 -6.25 27.35
C TYR A 4 -5.08 -6.23 27.02
N MET A 5 -5.88 -6.84 27.88
CA MET A 5 -7.33 -6.87 27.76
C MET A 5 -7.98 -6.66 29.11
N ALA A 6 -9.03 -5.84 29.13
CA ALA A 6 -9.88 -5.68 30.29
C ALA A 6 -10.51 -7.03 30.66
N GLU A 7 -10.63 -7.30 31.96
CA GLU A 7 -11.06 -8.61 32.46
C GLU A 7 -12.45 -9.02 31.95
N GLN A 8 -13.34 -8.04 31.80
CA GLN A 8 -14.69 -8.21 31.23
C GLN A 8 -14.70 -8.58 29.75
N ASP A 9 -13.66 -8.24 28.99
CA ASP A 9 -13.55 -8.50 27.54
C ASP A 9 -12.78 -9.80 27.25
N ARG A 10 -12.28 -10.48 28.29
CA ARG A 10 -11.54 -11.72 28.14
C ARG A 10 -12.51 -12.88 27.83
N PRO A 11 -12.24 -13.69 26.80
CA PRO A 11 -13.06 -14.85 26.53
C PRO A 11 -12.98 -15.86 27.68
N SER A 12 -14.10 -16.55 27.94
CA SER A 12 -14.23 -17.56 28.99
C SER A 12 -13.53 -18.86 28.58
N VAL A 13 -12.21 -18.89 28.72
CA VAL A 13 -11.41 -20.04 28.29
C VAL A 13 -11.18 -21.02 29.43
N ARG A 14 -11.53 -22.30 29.22
CA ARG A 14 -11.20 -23.40 30.14
C ARG A 14 -9.69 -23.60 30.16
N TRP A 15 -9.09 -23.28 31.30
CA TRP A 15 -7.71 -23.63 31.62
C TRP A 15 -7.54 -25.14 31.70
N ASP A 16 -6.55 -25.68 30.99
CA ASP A 16 -6.11 -27.05 31.24
C ASP A 16 -5.41 -27.09 32.61
N LYS A 17 -6.14 -27.61 33.61
CA LYS A 17 -5.67 -27.71 34.99
C LYS A 17 -4.48 -28.64 35.15
N ALA A 18 -4.26 -29.58 34.23
CA ALA A 18 -3.15 -30.54 34.29
C ALA A 18 -1.85 -29.94 33.78
N THR A 19 -1.90 -29.16 32.70
CA THR A 19 -0.69 -28.59 32.08
C THR A 19 -0.40 -27.14 32.49
N LYS A 20 -1.37 -26.43 33.08
CA LYS A 20 -1.32 -24.99 33.36
C LYS A 20 -0.97 -24.16 32.10
N ARG A 21 -1.38 -24.63 30.92
CA ARG A 21 -1.10 -24.00 29.62
C ARG A 21 -2.40 -23.79 28.84
N MET A 22 -2.38 -22.78 27.97
CA MET A 22 -3.41 -22.56 26.96
C MET A 22 -2.91 -23.13 25.62
N THR A 23 -3.83 -23.65 24.81
CA THR A 23 -3.52 -24.04 23.43
C THR A 23 -3.23 -22.81 22.57
N PRO A 24 -2.51 -22.94 21.44
CA PRO A 24 -2.25 -21.82 20.52
C PRO A 24 -3.54 -21.10 20.08
N THR A 25 -4.57 -21.86 19.72
CA THR A 25 -5.89 -21.33 19.32
C THR A 25 -6.58 -20.55 20.45
N GLN A 26 -6.38 -20.96 21.71
CA GLN A 26 -6.87 -20.21 22.87
C GLN A 26 -6.04 -18.95 23.15
N LEU A 27 -4.77 -18.91 22.76
CA LEU A 27 -3.94 -17.70 22.89
C LEU A 27 -4.32 -16.66 21.83
N ASP A 28 -4.72 -17.09 20.64
CA ASP A 28 -5.16 -16.20 19.56
C ASP A 28 -6.38 -15.35 19.94
N SER A 29 -7.16 -15.77 20.93
CA SER A 29 -8.30 -15.00 21.44
C SER A 29 -7.94 -13.92 22.46
N PHE A 30 -6.64 -13.71 22.76
CA PHE A 30 -6.17 -12.70 23.72
C PHE A 30 -5.12 -11.77 23.10
N ASP A 31 -5.14 -10.48 23.49
CA ASP A 31 -3.98 -9.62 23.31
C ASP A 31 -3.01 -9.76 24.50
N TYR A 32 -1.76 -10.10 24.21
CA TYR A 32 -0.72 -10.30 25.21
C TYR A 32 0.63 -9.77 24.73
N GLU A 33 1.60 -9.76 25.63
CA GLU A 33 2.94 -9.27 25.37
C GLU A 33 3.61 -9.98 24.19
N PHE A 34 4.02 -9.19 23.20
CA PHE A 34 4.53 -9.68 21.91
C PHE A 34 5.73 -10.60 22.05
N SER A 35 6.58 -10.39 23.06
CA SER A 35 7.74 -11.24 23.38
C SER A 35 7.34 -12.71 23.56
N PHE A 36 6.12 -12.99 24.03
CA PHE A 36 5.59 -14.35 24.24
C PHE A 36 4.90 -14.93 23.01
N ARG A 37 4.63 -14.15 21.95
CA ARG A 37 4.01 -14.66 20.71
C ARG A 37 4.98 -15.64 20.03
N PRO A 38 4.59 -16.90 19.77
CA PRO A 38 5.42 -17.82 19.00
C PRO A 38 5.69 -17.27 17.60
N ILE A 39 6.82 -17.62 17.00
CA ILE A 39 7.11 -17.26 15.61
C ILE A 39 6.16 -18.06 14.72
N ASP A 40 5.30 -17.35 13.98
CA ASP A 40 4.36 -17.97 13.03
C ASP A 40 5.05 -18.30 11.71
N TYR A 41 6.06 -17.50 11.34
CA TYR A 41 6.84 -17.67 10.12
C TYR A 41 8.20 -16.96 10.16
N SER A 42 9.19 -17.55 9.49
CA SER A 42 10.50 -16.93 9.24
C SER A 42 10.75 -16.90 7.75
N ALA A 43 10.85 -15.69 7.21
CA ALA A 43 11.12 -15.41 5.81
C ALA A 43 12.50 -15.93 5.41
N LYS A 44 12.60 -16.42 4.19
CA LYS A 44 13.84 -17.02 3.65
C LYS A 44 14.30 -16.32 2.38
N ARG A 45 13.40 -15.64 1.68
CA ARG A 45 13.69 -15.03 0.40
C ARG A 45 14.45 -13.71 0.58
N ALA A 46 15.67 -13.67 0.06
CA ALA A 46 16.42 -12.43 -0.06
C ALA A 46 15.71 -11.44 -1.00
N VAL A 47 15.83 -10.16 -0.67
CA VAL A 47 15.20 -9.05 -1.41
C VAL A 47 16.24 -8.33 -2.25
N GLN A 48 15.86 -7.81 -3.41
CA GLN A 48 16.73 -6.96 -4.20
C GLN A 48 17.20 -5.77 -3.35
N PRO A 49 18.49 -5.37 -3.45
CA PRO A 49 19.01 -4.26 -2.67
C PRO A 49 18.27 -2.98 -3.04
N VAL A 50 18.06 -2.11 -2.05
CA VAL A 50 17.54 -0.77 -2.30
C VAL A 50 18.65 0.04 -2.97
N PRO A 51 18.42 0.60 -4.17
CA PRO A 51 19.43 1.40 -4.84
C PRO A 51 19.84 2.61 -4.00
N THR A 52 21.13 2.86 -3.89
CA THR A 52 21.66 4.14 -3.42
C THR A 52 21.77 5.09 -4.60
N ARG A 53 21.51 6.38 -4.40
CA ARG A 53 21.66 7.37 -5.47
C ARG A 53 23.15 7.68 -5.62
N ALA A 54 23.82 7.00 -6.55
CA ALA A 54 25.26 7.02 -6.78
C ALA A 54 25.81 8.33 -7.41
N GLU A 55 25.45 9.51 -6.88
CA GLU A 55 25.78 10.80 -7.51
C GLU A 55 26.62 11.77 -6.66
N THR A 56 27.11 11.39 -5.48
CA THR A 56 28.06 12.24 -4.76
C THR A 56 29.39 11.52 -4.64
N HIS A 57 30.48 12.23 -4.95
CA HIS A 57 31.86 11.86 -4.57
C HIS A 57 31.89 11.60 -3.07
N SER A 58 31.51 10.39 -2.67
CA SER A 58 31.41 10.06 -1.27
C SER A 58 32.78 9.68 -0.77
N THR A 59 33.21 10.37 0.27
CA THR A 59 34.37 9.98 1.05
C THR A 59 33.89 9.23 2.28
N VAL A 60 34.75 8.39 2.86
CA VAL A 60 34.47 7.71 4.14
C VAL A 60 34.01 8.71 5.23
N VAL A 61 34.57 9.92 5.23
CA VAL A 61 34.19 10.99 6.15
C VAL A 61 32.77 11.50 5.86
N THR A 62 32.43 11.72 4.59
CA THR A 62 31.09 12.17 4.17
C THR A 62 30.02 11.12 4.49
N ASP A 63 30.30 9.84 4.25
CA ASP A 63 29.39 8.74 4.60
C ASP A 63 29.18 8.66 6.12
N PHE A 64 30.24 8.81 6.91
CA PHE A 64 30.13 8.83 8.36
C PHE A 64 29.24 9.98 8.86
N VAL A 65 29.51 11.21 8.41
CA VAL A 65 28.74 12.39 8.81
C VAL A 65 27.27 12.28 8.40
N THR A 66 27.01 11.89 7.15
CA THR A 66 25.64 11.69 6.65
C THR A 66 24.94 10.54 7.35
N GLY A 67 25.66 9.48 7.74
CA GLY A 67 25.12 8.36 8.50
C GLY A 67 24.68 8.77 9.91
N VAL A 68 25.48 9.60 10.59
CA VAL A 68 25.10 10.18 11.90
C VAL A 68 23.84 11.04 11.75
N ILE A 69 23.78 11.90 10.74
CA ILE A 69 22.60 12.74 10.49
C ILE A 69 21.38 11.89 10.15
N ALA A 70 21.53 10.87 9.31
CA ALA A 70 20.47 9.94 8.98
C ALA A 70 19.93 9.25 10.25
N ALA A 71 20.80 8.77 11.13
CA ALA A 71 20.42 8.04 12.33
C ALA A 71 19.75 8.95 13.40
N CYS A 72 20.28 10.15 13.60
CA CYS A 72 19.89 11.04 14.70
C CYS A 72 18.75 12.00 14.32
N ILE A 73 18.66 12.40 13.06
CA ILE A 73 17.71 13.44 12.60
C ILE A 73 16.80 12.88 11.50
N GLY A 74 17.39 12.39 10.41
CA GLY A 74 16.64 12.01 9.20
C GLY A 74 15.61 10.90 9.47
N ARG A 75 16.03 9.79 10.06
CA ARG A 75 15.16 8.64 10.32
C ARG A 75 14.04 8.98 11.31
N PRO A 76 14.28 9.60 12.49
CA PRO A 76 13.18 10.04 13.37
C PRO A 76 12.18 10.98 12.71
N MET A 77 12.62 11.85 11.79
CA MET A 77 11.72 12.75 11.05
C MET A 77 10.93 12.03 9.96
N ILE A 78 11.54 11.09 9.25
CA ILE A 78 10.87 10.31 8.21
C ILE A 78 9.92 9.30 8.82
N TYR A 79 10.27 8.69 9.96
CA TYR A 79 9.51 7.65 10.67
C TYR A 79 9.23 8.05 12.14
N PRO A 80 8.42 9.09 12.39
CA PRO A 80 8.09 9.50 13.75
C PRO A 80 7.44 8.39 14.57
N GLY A 81 6.69 7.48 13.95
CA GLY A 81 6.05 6.34 14.62
C GLY A 81 7.02 5.35 15.30
N SER A 82 8.28 5.30 14.88
CA SER A 82 9.30 4.47 15.53
C SER A 82 10.00 5.15 16.70
N THR A 83 9.75 6.45 16.92
CA THR A 83 10.42 7.19 18.00
C THR A 83 9.92 6.74 19.36
N TRP A 84 10.80 6.82 20.36
CA TRP A 84 10.45 6.46 21.74
C TRP A 84 9.25 7.28 22.25
N LEU A 85 9.19 8.57 21.92
CA LEU A 85 8.11 9.46 22.35
C LEU A 85 6.75 8.99 21.80
N MET A 86 6.65 8.80 20.47
CA MET A 86 5.40 8.35 19.84
C MET A 86 4.98 6.96 20.34
N ARG A 87 5.92 6.02 20.46
CA ARG A 87 5.66 4.68 21.00
C ARG A 87 5.17 4.71 22.44
N THR A 88 5.60 5.69 23.23
CA THR A 88 5.17 5.82 24.63
C THR A 88 3.77 6.44 24.70
N LEU A 89 3.53 7.52 23.96
CA LEU A 89 2.23 8.21 23.95
C LEU A 89 1.10 7.34 23.41
N LEU A 90 1.36 6.51 22.39
CA LEU A 90 0.33 5.72 21.73
C LEU A 90 0.18 4.30 22.28
N ARG A 91 1.03 3.88 23.22
CA ARG A 91 1.10 2.48 23.68
C ARG A 91 -0.24 1.90 24.10
N ASP A 92 -0.93 2.60 25.00
CA ASP A 92 -2.16 2.08 25.61
C ASP A 92 -3.33 2.17 24.62
N ALA A 93 -3.41 3.26 23.84
CA ALA A 93 -4.41 3.40 22.79
C ALA A 93 -4.31 2.27 21.75
N LEU A 94 -3.10 1.99 21.25
CA LEU A 94 -2.89 0.92 20.26
C LEU A 94 -3.07 -0.47 20.87
N ALA A 95 -2.75 -0.67 22.15
CA ALA A 95 -3.06 -1.93 22.83
C ALA A 95 -4.57 -2.17 22.93
N ASN A 96 -5.35 -1.14 23.27
CA ASN A 96 -6.81 -1.23 23.32
C ASN A 96 -7.41 -1.50 21.93
N GLU A 97 -6.92 -0.81 20.89
CA GLU A 97 -7.37 -1.07 19.52
C GLU A 97 -7.00 -2.49 19.08
N ARG A 98 -5.78 -2.97 19.35
CA ARG A 98 -5.39 -4.36 19.03
C ARG A 98 -6.26 -5.39 19.74
N ALA A 99 -6.60 -5.18 21.00
CA ALA A 99 -7.53 -6.03 21.73
C ALA A 99 -8.93 -6.04 21.10
N SER A 100 -9.42 -4.88 20.66
CA SER A 100 -10.69 -4.72 19.93
C SER A 100 -10.66 -5.45 18.59
N LEU A 101 -9.54 -5.36 17.85
CA LEU A 101 -9.30 -6.07 16.59
C LEU A 101 -9.38 -7.59 16.76
N ILE A 102 -8.77 -8.14 17.82
CA ILE A 102 -8.82 -9.58 18.12
C ILE A 102 -10.25 -10.01 18.51
N THR A 103 -10.87 -9.32 19.47
CA THR A 103 -12.15 -9.75 20.05
C THR A 103 -13.36 -9.48 19.18
N LYS A 104 -13.44 -8.29 18.58
CA LYS A 104 -14.65 -7.84 17.86
C LYS A 104 -14.57 -8.13 16.37
N ARG A 105 -13.36 -8.23 15.82
CA ARG A 105 -13.14 -8.41 14.37
C ARG A 105 -12.50 -9.75 14.01
N SER A 106 -12.33 -10.65 14.98
CA SER A 106 -11.74 -11.99 14.80
C SER A 106 -10.35 -11.93 14.14
N GLY A 107 -9.58 -10.89 14.44
CA GLY A 107 -8.21 -10.76 13.97
C GLY A 107 -7.28 -11.77 14.65
N VAL A 108 -6.41 -12.39 13.87
CA VAL A 108 -5.36 -13.27 14.36
C VAL A 108 -4.04 -12.53 14.32
N ARG A 109 -3.50 -12.23 15.51
CA ARG A 109 -2.18 -11.62 15.61
C ARG A 109 -1.11 -12.59 15.13
N CYS A 110 -0.09 -12.14 14.42
CA CYS A 110 0.99 -12.99 13.91
C CYS A 110 2.36 -12.38 14.19
N LYS A 111 3.37 -13.22 14.36
CA LYS A 111 4.78 -12.84 14.41
C LYS A 111 5.51 -13.38 13.18
N VAL A 112 5.92 -12.47 12.31
CA VAL A 112 6.69 -12.78 11.09
C VAL A 112 8.12 -12.31 11.29
N VAL A 113 9.09 -13.20 11.16
CA VAL A 113 10.52 -12.86 11.25
C VAL A 113 11.07 -12.64 9.84
N THR A 114 11.70 -11.49 9.60
CA THR A 114 12.32 -11.16 8.31
C THR A 114 13.61 -11.94 8.09
N VAL A 115 14.15 -11.89 6.86
CA VAL A 115 15.48 -12.47 6.54
C VAL A 115 16.61 -11.86 7.36
N ASP A 116 16.44 -10.63 7.85
CA ASP A 116 17.38 -9.92 8.73
C ASP A 116 17.17 -10.27 10.22
N ASN A 117 16.38 -11.31 10.52
CA ASN A 117 16.02 -11.75 11.87
C ASN A 117 15.29 -10.69 12.71
N LEU A 118 14.48 -9.83 12.08
CA LEU A 118 13.63 -8.88 12.79
C LEU A 118 12.22 -9.43 12.96
N ALA A 119 11.70 -9.49 14.18
CA ALA A 119 10.31 -9.87 14.41
C ALA A 119 9.35 -8.70 14.12
N LEU A 120 8.37 -8.94 13.25
CA LEU A 120 7.30 -8.03 12.91
C LEU A 120 6.00 -8.44 13.60
N ASP A 121 5.31 -7.45 14.18
CA ASP A 121 3.97 -7.60 14.71
C ASP A 121 2.95 -7.38 13.59
N CYS A 122 2.14 -8.39 13.33
CA CYS A 122 1.17 -8.40 12.24
C CYS A 122 -0.22 -8.79 12.77
N MET A 123 -1.26 -8.48 11.98
CA MET A 123 -2.64 -8.86 12.25
C MET A 123 -3.30 -9.32 10.96
N TYR A 124 -3.79 -10.56 10.97
CA TYR A 124 -4.41 -11.21 9.83
C TYR A 124 -5.92 -11.40 10.04
N TYR A 125 -6.68 -11.13 8.98
CA TYR A 125 -8.11 -11.37 8.87
C TYR A 125 -8.36 -12.25 7.68
N ASP A 126 -8.82 -13.48 7.94
CA ASP A 126 -9.24 -14.40 6.89
C ASP A 126 -10.74 -14.28 6.68
N LYS A 127 -11.14 -13.82 5.49
CA LYS A 127 -12.52 -13.75 5.04
C LYS A 127 -12.82 -14.69 3.88
N ARG A 128 -11.89 -15.60 3.54
CA ARG A 128 -12.14 -16.60 2.48
C ARG A 128 -13.38 -17.41 2.84
N THR A 129 -14.29 -17.59 1.89
CA THR A 129 -15.37 -18.56 2.04
C THR A 129 -14.76 -19.96 2.10
N THR A 130 -15.02 -20.69 3.18
CA THR A 130 -14.70 -22.12 3.22
C THR A 130 -15.57 -22.84 2.19
N ARG A 131 -15.03 -23.88 1.53
CA ARG A 131 -15.78 -24.73 0.56
C ARG A 131 -17.11 -25.27 1.09
N GLU A 132 -17.26 -25.38 2.42
CA GLU A 132 -18.50 -25.77 3.08
C GLU A 132 -19.62 -24.73 2.98
N ALA A 133 -19.28 -23.43 2.96
CA ALA A 133 -20.24 -22.34 2.74
C ALA A 133 -20.65 -22.25 1.25
N GLU A 134 -19.70 -22.44 0.34
CA GLU A 134 -19.97 -22.53 -1.11
C GLU A 134 -20.91 -23.70 -1.43
N ASN A 135 -20.71 -24.86 -0.80
CA ASN A 135 -21.60 -26.01 -0.95
C ASN A 135 -23.01 -25.74 -0.40
N ARG A 136 -23.16 -25.01 0.72
CA ARG A 136 -24.50 -24.67 1.27
C ARG A 136 -25.29 -23.73 0.36
N VAL A 137 -24.62 -22.76 -0.26
CA VAL A 137 -25.22 -21.86 -1.25
C VAL A 137 -25.54 -22.62 -2.54
N ALA A 138 -24.67 -23.55 -2.96
CA ALA A 138 -24.90 -24.38 -4.15
C ALA A 138 -25.98 -25.47 -3.95
N THR A 139 -26.23 -25.93 -2.72
CA THR A 139 -27.21 -27.01 -2.45
C THR A 139 -28.65 -26.55 -2.26
N GLY A 140 -28.96 -25.25 -2.39
CA GLY A 140 -30.35 -24.77 -2.43
C GLY A 140 -31.23 -25.35 -1.31
N ALA A 141 -30.95 -24.98 -0.05
CA ALA A 141 -31.91 -25.17 1.02
C ALA A 141 -33.11 -24.25 0.75
N SER A 142 -34.04 -24.78 -0.02
CA SER A 142 -35.36 -24.26 -0.33
C SER A 142 -36.18 -24.27 0.96
N GLY A 143 -36.10 -23.16 1.71
CA GLY A 143 -36.98 -22.86 2.83
C GLY A 143 -37.71 -21.56 2.52
N ASP A 144 -38.93 -21.71 2.01
CA ASP A 144 -40.05 -20.77 1.92
C ASP A 144 -39.74 -19.27 1.79
N ILE A 145 -39.95 -18.81 0.56
CA ILE A 145 -40.08 -17.40 0.18
C ILE A 145 -41.31 -16.80 0.88
N ASN A 146 -41.08 -15.80 1.72
CA ASN A 146 -42.02 -14.68 1.82
C ASN A 146 -41.25 -13.36 1.74
N SER A 147 -41.78 -12.54 0.83
CA SER A 147 -41.35 -11.26 0.28
C SER A 147 -41.12 -10.16 1.32
N ASP A 148 -39.98 -9.45 1.18
CA ASP A 148 -39.90 -7.99 0.97
C ASP A 148 -38.59 -7.41 1.54
N HIS A 149 -37.46 -7.53 0.82
CA HIS A 149 -36.28 -6.63 0.91
C HIS A 149 -35.23 -6.95 -0.19
N ASP A 150 -35.52 -6.55 -1.43
CA ASP A 150 -34.62 -6.72 -2.59
C ASP A 150 -33.58 -5.58 -2.71
N SER A 151 -32.65 -5.52 -1.76
CA SER A 151 -31.38 -4.80 -1.96
C SER A 151 -30.16 -5.44 -1.30
N ASP A 152 -30.33 -6.44 -0.43
CA ASP A 152 -29.22 -6.98 0.40
C ASP A 152 -28.50 -8.20 -0.24
N SER A 153 -29.17 -8.93 -1.15
CA SER A 153 -28.64 -10.14 -1.77
C SER A 153 -27.43 -9.89 -2.70
N SER A 154 -27.33 -8.69 -3.27
CA SER A 154 -26.20 -8.30 -4.12
C SER A 154 -24.94 -7.93 -3.32
N GLU A 155 -25.11 -7.35 -2.13
CA GLU A 155 -24.00 -6.93 -1.27
C GLU A 155 -23.40 -8.11 -0.52
N GLU A 156 -24.22 -9.05 -0.06
CA GLU A 156 -23.76 -10.27 0.61
C GLU A 156 -23.03 -11.22 -0.37
N GLY A 157 -23.50 -11.35 -1.62
CA GLY A 157 -22.79 -12.07 -2.68
C GLY A 157 -21.47 -11.41 -3.11
N LEU A 158 -21.35 -10.08 -3.01
CA LEU A 158 -20.09 -9.36 -3.27
C LEU A 158 -19.08 -9.50 -2.11
N ARG A 159 -19.59 -9.55 -0.88
CA ARG A 159 -18.79 -9.74 0.36
C ARG A 159 -18.09 -11.10 0.37
N THR A 160 -18.71 -12.16 -0.15
CA THR A 160 -18.07 -13.49 -0.27
C THR A 160 -17.00 -13.53 -1.36
N ALA A 161 -17.17 -12.81 -2.47
CA ALA A 161 -16.17 -12.73 -3.54
C ALA A 161 -14.91 -11.95 -3.13
N ARG A 162 -15.07 -10.82 -2.41
CA ARG A 162 -13.93 -9.99 -1.95
C ARG A 162 -13.10 -10.68 -0.87
N GLY A 163 -13.70 -11.57 -0.09
CA GLY A 163 -13.00 -12.37 0.91
C GLY A 163 -11.87 -13.22 0.34
N ASN A 164 -11.96 -13.59 -0.96
CA ASN A 164 -10.93 -14.31 -1.73
C ASN A 164 -9.85 -13.39 -2.33
N THR A 165 -9.75 -12.14 -1.89
CA THR A 165 -8.63 -11.25 -2.16
C THR A 165 -8.02 -10.81 -0.84
N LEU A 166 -6.70 -10.96 -0.71
CA LEU A 166 -5.94 -10.47 0.43
C LEU A 166 -5.44 -9.07 0.17
N VAL A 167 -5.76 -8.12 1.05
CA VAL A 167 -5.19 -6.78 1.03
C VAL A 167 -4.08 -6.69 2.05
N ILE A 168 -2.84 -6.50 1.61
CA ILE A 168 -1.71 -6.19 2.48
C ILE A 168 -1.58 -4.68 2.59
N THR A 169 -1.61 -4.15 3.82
CA THR A 169 -1.66 -2.70 4.07
C THR A 169 -0.28 -2.15 4.45
N CYS A 170 0.23 -1.21 3.66
CA CYS A 170 1.48 -0.49 3.88
C CYS A 170 1.17 0.94 4.37
N GLU A 171 1.37 1.18 5.67
CA GLU A 171 0.83 2.35 6.36
C GLU A 171 1.63 3.66 6.22
N GLY A 172 1.15 4.76 6.80
CA GLY A 172 1.89 6.03 6.88
C GLY A 172 3.05 6.02 7.90
N ASN A 173 3.81 7.11 7.96
CA ASN A 173 5.03 7.21 8.77
C ASN A 173 4.82 7.38 10.30
N ALA A 174 3.59 7.67 10.70
CA ALA A 174 3.12 7.71 12.07
C ALA A 174 1.88 6.82 12.27
N SER A 175 1.67 5.85 11.37
CA SER A 175 0.53 4.94 11.40
C SER A 175 0.95 3.52 11.73
N PHE A 176 0.00 2.78 12.27
CA PHE A 176 0.13 1.44 12.81
C PHE A 176 -1.04 0.61 12.31
N TYR A 177 -0.87 -0.70 12.15
CA TYR A 177 -1.98 -1.54 11.69
C TYR A 177 -3.18 -1.48 12.66
N GLU A 178 -2.93 -1.22 13.95
CA GLU A 178 -3.97 -1.13 14.97
C GLU A 178 -4.98 0.00 14.72
N ALA A 179 -4.55 1.10 14.08
CA ALA A 179 -5.37 2.28 13.81
C ALA A 179 -5.29 2.69 12.32
N SER A 180 -5.11 1.70 11.45
CA SER A 180 -4.77 1.89 10.05
C SER A 180 -5.98 2.31 9.21
N VAL A 181 -5.75 3.18 8.23
CA VAL A 181 -6.75 3.50 7.19
C VAL A 181 -6.99 2.27 6.30
N GLY A 182 -5.94 1.48 6.06
CA GLY A 182 -6.02 0.21 5.34
C GLY A 182 -6.93 -0.83 6.00
N MET A 183 -7.16 -0.77 7.31
CA MET A 183 -8.08 -1.68 8.02
C MET A 183 -9.55 -1.51 7.61
N ALA A 184 -9.93 -0.38 7.01
CA ALA A 184 -11.25 -0.20 6.41
C ALA A 184 -11.54 -1.22 5.28
N ASN A 185 -10.51 -1.86 4.71
CA ASN A 185 -10.69 -2.94 3.74
C ASN A 185 -11.37 -4.18 4.35
N VAL A 186 -11.25 -4.39 5.67
CA VAL A 186 -12.03 -5.41 6.37
C VAL A 186 -13.51 -5.12 6.22
N ASP A 187 -13.93 -3.87 6.42
CA ASP A 187 -15.33 -3.46 6.33
C ASP A 187 -15.85 -3.52 4.89
N LEU A 188 -14.97 -3.43 3.89
CA LEU A 188 -15.26 -3.65 2.47
C LEU A 188 -15.41 -5.13 2.08
N GLY A 189 -15.14 -6.07 3.01
CA GLY A 189 -15.29 -7.51 2.80
C GLY A 189 -14.01 -8.26 2.41
N TYR A 190 -12.85 -7.60 2.37
CA TYR A 190 -11.59 -8.27 2.03
C TYR A 190 -10.99 -9.05 3.19
N SER A 191 -10.20 -10.08 2.86
CA SER A 191 -9.16 -10.56 3.77
C SER A 191 -8.08 -9.49 3.89
N VAL A 192 -7.51 -9.28 5.08
CA VAL A 192 -6.55 -8.19 5.32
C VAL A 192 -5.36 -8.69 6.12
N LEU A 193 -4.16 -8.26 5.76
CA LEU A 193 -2.94 -8.49 6.52
C LEU A 193 -2.26 -7.15 6.80
N GLY A 194 -2.46 -6.67 8.01
CA GLY A 194 -1.79 -5.49 8.55
C GLY A 194 -0.47 -5.85 9.23
N TRP A 195 0.51 -4.96 9.17
CA TRP A 195 1.82 -5.17 9.79
C TRP A 195 2.42 -3.85 10.25
N ASN A 196 3.18 -3.91 11.34
CA ASN A 196 3.95 -2.78 11.85
C ASN A 196 5.39 -2.86 11.32
N ARG A 197 5.89 -1.73 10.82
CA ARG A 197 7.26 -1.61 10.29
C ARG A 197 8.33 -1.92 11.33
N PRO A 198 9.56 -2.23 10.91
CA PRO A 198 10.70 -2.29 11.81
C PRO A 198 10.76 -1.04 12.72
N GLY A 199 10.84 -1.29 14.03
CA GLY A 199 10.86 -0.25 15.07
C GLY A 199 9.51 0.36 15.46
N PHE A 200 8.38 -0.04 14.85
CA PHE A 200 7.06 0.46 15.21
C PHE A 200 6.42 -0.41 16.30
N ILE A 201 6.12 0.21 17.45
CA ILE A 201 5.50 -0.41 18.64
C ILE A 201 6.19 -1.70 19.07
N ASN A 202 5.69 -2.86 18.65
CA ASN A 202 6.17 -4.18 19.05
C ASN A 202 7.11 -4.79 18.01
N SER A 203 7.13 -4.29 16.77
CA SER A 203 8.06 -4.74 15.75
C SER A 203 9.49 -4.32 16.10
N GLU A 204 10.43 -5.24 15.92
CA GLU A 204 11.83 -5.06 16.26
C GLU A 204 12.60 -4.25 15.21
N GLY A 205 13.85 -3.92 15.53
CA GLY A 205 14.75 -3.21 14.62
C GLY A 205 14.48 -1.72 14.51
N LEU A 206 14.98 -1.14 13.43
CA LEU A 206 14.93 0.30 13.15
C LEU A 206 14.50 0.51 11.70
N PRO A 207 13.67 1.52 11.40
CA PRO A 207 13.20 1.71 10.04
C PRO A 207 14.29 2.35 9.17
N TYR A 208 14.79 1.57 8.23
CA TYR A 208 15.60 2.00 7.09
C TYR A 208 15.01 1.43 5.79
N PRO A 209 15.35 2.01 4.62
CA PRO A 209 14.84 1.51 3.35
C PRO A 209 15.05 0.01 3.15
N HIS A 210 16.23 -0.53 3.50
CA HIS A 210 16.53 -1.96 3.35
C HIS A 210 15.71 -2.84 4.31
N THR A 211 15.58 -2.46 5.59
CA THR A 211 14.76 -3.22 6.55
C THR A 211 13.27 -3.16 6.21
N ASP A 212 12.78 -2.04 5.66
CA ASP A 212 11.37 -1.90 5.25
C ASP A 212 11.08 -2.76 4.00
N ALA A 213 12.03 -2.81 3.05
CA ALA A 213 11.97 -3.72 1.91
C ALA A 213 11.98 -5.20 2.34
N GLY A 214 12.86 -5.58 3.28
CA GLY A 214 12.89 -6.92 3.86
C GLY A 214 11.60 -7.27 4.60
N ALA A 215 11.02 -6.30 5.31
CA ALA A 215 9.81 -6.49 6.08
C ALA A 215 8.59 -6.79 5.20
N VAL A 216 8.30 -5.93 4.21
CA VAL A 216 7.16 -6.14 3.31
C VAL A 216 7.30 -7.44 2.51
N ALA A 217 8.52 -7.79 2.09
CA ALA A 217 8.76 -9.04 1.37
C ALA A 217 8.50 -10.27 2.25
N GLY A 218 8.91 -10.23 3.53
CA GLY A 218 8.64 -11.30 4.49
C GLY A 218 7.15 -11.46 4.82
N VAL A 219 6.40 -10.34 4.88
CA VAL A 219 4.95 -10.35 5.05
C VAL A 219 4.24 -11.00 3.86
N ILE A 220 4.67 -10.71 2.63
CA ILE A 220 4.12 -11.34 1.43
C ILE A 220 4.51 -12.82 1.35
N GLU A 221 5.77 -13.17 1.69
CA GLU A 221 6.23 -14.56 1.73
C GLU A 221 5.40 -15.38 2.75
N PHE A 222 5.14 -14.82 3.92
CA PHE A 222 4.24 -15.39 4.92
C PHE A 222 2.83 -15.64 4.36
N ALA A 223 2.26 -14.64 3.68
CA ALA A 223 0.93 -14.78 3.07
C ALA A 223 0.87 -15.92 2.04
N ILE A 224 1.89 -16.03 1.18
CA ILE A 224 1.93 -17.06 0.13
C ILE A 224 2.22 -18.43 0.72
N VAL A 225 3.30 -18.57 1.48
CA VAL A 225 3.85 -19.86 1.90
C VAL A 225 3.08 -20.45 3.08
N LYS A 226 2.67 -19.62 4.04
CA LYS A 226 2.05 -20.10 5.30
C LYS A 226 0.54 -19.95 5.30
N LEU A 227 0.01 -18.83 4.80
CA LEU A 227 -1.44 -18.59 4.76
C LEU A 227 -2.11 -19.15 3.49
N GLY A 228 -1.31 -19.57 2.49
CA GLY A 228 -1.78 -20.28 1.30
C GLY A 228 -2.42 -19.39 0.23
N TRP A 229 -2.06 -18.10 0.19
CA TRP A 229 -2.54 -17.19 -0.86
C TRP A 229 -1.76 -17.35 -2.15
N ARG A 230 -2.45 -17.25 -3.30
CA ARG A 230 -1.75 -17.07 -4.58
C ARG A 230 -1.33 -15.61 -4.69
N GLU A 231 -0.15 -15.35 -5.24
CA GLU A 231 0.34 -13.99 -5.50
C GLU A 231 -0.71 -13.15 -6.26
N THR A 232 -1.37 -13.75 -7.25
CA THR A 232 -2.43 -13.13 -8.07
C THR A 232 -3.75 -12.84 -7.33
N ASP A 233 -3.89 -13.28 -6.07
CA ASP A 233 -5.03 -12.96 -5.20
C ASP A 233 -4.66 -11.91 -4.14
N ILE A 234 -3.43 -11.39 -4.16
CA ILE A 234 -2.93 -10.40 -3.20
C ILE A 234 -2.96 -9.01 -3.85
N MET A 235 -3.58 -8.04 -3.18
CA MET A 235 -3.55 -6.63 -3.55
C MET A 235 -2.76 -5.86 -2.49
N ILE A 236 -1.97 -4.88 -2.93
CA ILE A 236 -1.22 -4.00 -2.03
C ILE A 236 -1.96 -2.67 -1.91
N TYR A 237 -2.31 -2.29 -0.68
CA TYR A 237 -2.81 -0.95 -0.37
C TYR A 237 -1.72 -0.18 0.35
N ALA A 238 -1.31 0.96 -0.19
CA ALA A 238 -0.28 1.78 0.40
C ALA A 238 -0.74 3.21 0.62
N TRP A 239 -0.53 3.72 1.83
CA TRP A 239 -0.80 5.11 2.18
C TRP A 239 0.49 5.87 2.47
N SER A 240 0.63 7.06 1.89
CA SER A 240 1.76 7.97 2.18
C SER A 240 3.12 7.29 1.96
N ILE A 241 4.02 7.33 2.96
CA ILE A 241 5.32 6.66 2.91
C ILE A 241 5.23 5.15 2.60
N GLY A 242 4.10 4.51 2.89
CA GLY A 242 3.85 3.11 2.55
C GLY A 242 3.92 2.82 1.05
N GLY A 243 3.86 3.86 0.20
CA GLY A 243 4.19 3.75 -1.21
C GLY A 243 5.58 3.17 -1.47
N PHE A 244 6.56 3.44 -0.59
CA PHE A 244 7.88 2.82 -0.71
C PHE A 244 7.83 1.32 -0.42
N SER A 245 7.17 0.90 0.67
CA SER A 245 6.99 -0.53 0.96
C SER A 245 6.25 -1.23 -0.19
N ALA A 246 5.23 -0.57 -0.77
CA ALA A 246 4.55 -1.07 -1.96
C ALA A 246 5.44 -1.14 -3.21
N SER A 247 6.31 -0.16 -3.45
CA SER A 247 7.23 -0.18 -4.61
C SER A 247 8.19 -1.36 -4.52
N ARG A 248 8.64 -1.72 -3.32
CA ARG A 248 9.45 -2.91 -3.05
C ARG A 248 8.63 -4.19 -3.20
N ALA A 249 7.40 -4.21 -2.68
CA ALA A 249 6.49 -5.35 -2.82
C ALA A 249 6.29 -5.77 -4.30
N VAL A 250 5.94 -4.82 -5.17
CA VAL A 250 5.68 -5.12 -6.59
C VAL A 250 6.93 -5.40 -7.40
N THR A 251 8.12 -5.00 -6.91
CA THR A 251 9.40 -5.38 -7.52
C THR A 251 9.72 -6.85 -7.24
N GLU A 252 9.42 -7.34 -6.03
CA GLU A 252 9.67 -8.73 -5.64
C GLU A 252 8.57 -9.71 -6.07
N TYR A 253 7.33 -9.21 -6.09
CA TYR A 253 6.12 -9.98 -6.37
C TYR A 253 5.31 -9.27 -7.48
N PRO A 254 5.78 -9.32 -8.73
CA PRO A 254 5.19 -8.56 -9.83
C PRO A 254 3.83 -9.08 -10.28
N ARG A 255 3.39 -10.27 -9.84
CA ARG A 255 2.09 -10.86 -10.20
C ARG A 255 1.00 -10.57 -9.18
N VAL A 256 1.24 -9.70 -8.20
CA VAL A 256 0.17 -9.26 -7.29
C VAL A 256 -1.02 -8.72 -8.09
N LYS A 257 -2.24 -8.99 -7.60
CA LYS A 257 -3.52 -8.68 -8.24
C LYS A 257 -3.65 -7.21 -8.63
N GLY A 258 -3.12 -6.31 -7.81
CA GLY A 258 -3.24 -4.87 -8.02
C GLY A 258 -2.55 -4.05 -6.95
N LEU A 259 -2.38 -2.77 -7.25
CA LEU A 259 -1.78 -1.78 -6.38
C LEU A 259 -2.71 -0.57 -6.22
N VAL A 260 -2.96 -0.19 -4.97
CA VAL A 260 -3.68 1.04 -4.60
C VAL A 260 -2.73 1.96 -3.87
N LEU A 261 -2.54 3.17 -4.42
CA LEU A 261 -1.60 4.17 -3.97
C LEU A 261 -2.33 5.40 -3.47
N ASP A 262 -2.50 5.49 -2.15
CA ASP A 262 -3.29 6.51 -1.47
C ASP A 262 -2.41 7.64 -0.89
N ALA A 263 -2.51 8.86 -1.42
CA ALA A 263 -1.68 10.01 -1.08
C ALA A 263 -0.18 9.69 -0.89
N THR A 264 0.37 8.91 -1.81
CA THR A 264 1.82 8.65 -1.88
C THR A 264 2.52 9.71 -2.74
N PHE A 265 3.84 9.68 -2.72
CA PHE A 265 4.74 10.54 -3.48
C PHE A 265 5.65 9.73 -4.40
N ASP A 266 6.37 10.39 -5.30
CA ASP A 266 7.34 9.78 -6.20
C ASP A 266 8.68 9.48 -5.52
N HIS A 267 9.20 10.46 -4.77
CA HIS A 267 10.48 10.36 -4.08
C HIS A 267 10.48 11.24 -2.81
N VAL A 268 11.18 10.82 -1.75
CA VAL A 268 11.21 11.59 -0.48
C VAL A 268 12.08 12.86 -0.53
N LEU A 269 13.18 12.84 -1.28
CA LEU A 269 14.12 13.98 -1.40
C LEU A 269 13.46 15.36 -1.63
N PRO A 270 12.53 15.55 -2.59
CA PRO A 270 11.88 16.86 -2.79
C PRO A 270 11.03 17.31 -1.59
N LEU A 271 10.48 16.36 -0.82
CA LEU A 271 9.78 16.67 0.43
C LEU A 271 10.78 17.08 1.51
N ALA A 272 11.88 16.33 1.66
CA ALA A 272 12.94 16.66 2.62
C ALA A 272 13.54 18.05 2.35
N LEU A 273 13.88 18.36 1.10
CA LEU A 273 14.40 19.68 0.71
C LEU A 273 13.39 20.80 0.97
N GLY A 274 12.09 20.54 0.85
CA GLY A 274 11.04 21.52 1.17
C GLY A 274 10.88 21.80 2.67
N ARG A 275 11.44 20.96 3.55
CA ARG A 275 11.36 21.11 5.02
C ARG A 275 12.67 21.51 5.67
N MET A 276 13.80 21.24 5.02
CA MET A 276 15.12 21.60 5.52
C MET A 276 15.51 23.02 5.11
N PRO A 277 16.31 23.74 5.94
CA PRO A 277 16.88 25.02 5.53
C PRO A 277 17.71 24.90 4.25
N GLN A 278 17.65 25.90 3.38
CA GLN A 278 18.30 25.86 2.06
C GLN A 278 19.81 25.60 2.14
N TRP A 279 20.49 26.12 3.16
CA TRP A 279 21.92 25.91 3.39
C TRP A 279 22.29 24.44 3.69
N MET A 280 21.32 23.59 4.05
CA MET A 280 21.49 22.14 4.26
C MET A 280 21.21 21.31 2.99
N SER A 281 20.93 21.93 1.84
CA SER A 281 20.48 21.20 0.64
C SER A 281 21.44 20.10 0.18
N SER A 282 22.74 20.38 0.14
CA SER A 282 23.77 19.41 -0.28
C SER A 282 23.82 18.22 0.69
N LEU A 283 23.85 18.52 2.00
CA LEU A 283 23.87 17.52 3.06
C LEU A 283 22.60 16.66 3.07
N THR A 284 21.44 17.28 2.83
CA THR A 284 20.16 16.60 2.72
C THR A 284 20.15 15.65 1.52
N ARG A 285 20.63 16.09 0.35
CA ARG A 285 20.75 15.24 -0.85
C ARG A 285 21.64 14.03 -0.59
N SER A 286 22.81 14.23 0.00
CA SER A 286 23.74 13.14 0.31
C SER A 286 23.17 12.19 1.37
N THR A 287 22.59 12.72 2.45
CA THR A 287 21.97 11.90 3.53
C THR A 287 20.82 11.04 2.99
N ILE A 288 19.91 11.63 2.21
CA ILE A 288 18.82 10.88 1.59
C ILE A 288 19.35 9.87 0.58
N GLY A 289 20.24 10.29 -0.33
CA GLY A 289 20.76 9.43 -1.40
C GLY A 289 21.51 8.20 -0.91
N THR A 290 22.24 8.31 0.21
CA THR A 290 23.04 7.23 0.78
C THR A 290 22.26 6.36 1.76
N TRP A 291 21.47 6.96 2.66
CA TRP A 291 20.94 6.26 3.84
C TRP A 291 19.42 6.10 3.87
N LEU A 292 18.69 7.02 3.22
CA LEU A 292 17.24 7.16 3.38
C LEU A 292 16.54 7.30 2.01
N ASN A 293 17.05 6.59 1.01
CA ASN A 293 16.57 6.70 -0.36
C ASN A 293 15.22 6.01 -0.53
N LEU A 294 14.13 6.78 -0.40
CA LEU A 294 12.77 6.31 -0.63
C LEU A 294 12.30 6.78 -2.01
N ASP A 295 12.62 5.97 -3.02
CA ASP A 295 12.18 6.13 -4.40
C ASP A 295 11.00 5.18 -4.67
N VAL A 296 9.79 5.75 -4.67
CA VAL A 296 8.54 5.01 -4.92
C VAL A 296 8.39 4.76 -6.41
N ALA A 297 8.65 5.78 -7.22
CA ALA A 297 8.46 5.74 -8.66
C ALA A 297 9.33 4.66 -9.32
N ALA A 298 10.57 4.46 -8.84
CA ALA A 298 11.50 3.45 -9.36
C ALA A 298 10.92 2.03 -9.36
N GLY A 299 10.19 1.64 -8.32
CA GLY A 299 9.54 0.32 -8.26
C GLY A 299 8.18 0.30 -8.95
N VAL A 300 7.35 1.32 -8.70
CA VAL A 300 5.95 1.35 -9.15
C VAL A 300 5.83 1.43 -10.67
N LYS A 301 6.67 2.21 -11.37
CA LYS A 301 6.54 2.35 -12.84
C LYS A 301 6.74 1.03 -13.59
N ASN A 302 7.58 0.15 -13.04
CA ASN A 302 7.90 -1.14 -13.61
C ASN A 302 6.87 -2.23 -13.26
N TYR A 303 5.94 -1.96 -12.33
CA TYR A 303 4.88 -2.93 -12.02
C TYR A 303 3.95 -3.04 -13.22
N PRO A 304 3.75 -4.24 -13.81
CA PRO A 304 2.89 -4.39 -14.98
C PRO A 304 1.41 -4.36 -14.62
N GLY A 305 1.06 -4.74 -13.38
CA GLY A 305 -0.31 -4.95 -12.90
C GLY A 305 -1.23 -3.72 -12.85
N PRO A 306 -2.49 -3.86 -12.40
CA PRO A 306 -3.41 -2.74 -12.24
C PRO A 306 -2.94 -1.74 -11.16
N ILE A 307 -2.96 -0.44 -11.46
CA ILE A 307 -2.68 0.61 -10.47
C ILE A 307 -3.86 1.57 -10.37
N ARG A 308 -4.29 1.86 -9.14
CA ARG A 308 -5.19 2.96 -8.81
C ARG A 308 -4.47 3.96 -7.89
N PHE A 309 -4.46 5.21 -8.29
CA PHE A 309 -4.00 6.34 -7.48
C PHE A 309 -5.19 6.99 -6.81
N ILE A 310 -5.05 7.29 -5.52
CA ILE A 310 -5.98 8.15 -4.80
C ILE A 310 -5.19 9.40 -4.42
N ARG A 311 -5.56 10.53 -5.01
CA ARG A 311 -4.89 11.82 -4.78
C ARG A 311 -5.76 12.73 -3.94
N ARG A 312 -5.12 13.44 -3.03
CA ARG A 312 -5.74 14.46 -2.18
C ARG A 312 -5.29 15.85 -2.65
N ARG A 313 -6.23 16.72 -3.02
CA ARG A 313 -5.92 18.05 -3.56
C ARG A 313 -5.47 19.05 -2.50
N GLN A 314 -5.87 18.85 -1.25
CA GLN A 314 -5.47 19.72 -0.12
C GLN A 314 -4.36 19.08 0.72
N ASP A 315 -3.55 18.22 0.11
CA ASP A 315 -2.53 17.45 0.81
C ASP A 315 -1.37 18.33 1.28
N GLU A 316 -1.25 18.49 2.58
CA GLU A 316 -0.25 19.29 3.27
C GLU A 316 1.04 18.51 3.58
N MET A 317 1.01 17.19 3.45
CA MET A 317 2.10 16.31 3.85
C MET A 317 3.01 15.97 2.67
N ILE A 318 2.42 15.60 1.53
CA ILE A 318 3.15 15.20 0.33
C ILE A 318 3.24 16.33 -0.71
N SER A 319 2.98 17.57 -0.31
CA SER A 319 3.24 18.76 -1.14
C SER A 319 4.54 19.44 -0.72
N SER A 320 5.40 19.73 -1.68
CA SER A 320 6.67 20.43 -1.42
C SER A 320 6.46 21.91 -1.07
N LYS A 321 5.34 22.50 -1.45
CA LYS A 321 4.92 23.87 -1.08
C LYS A 321 3.49 23.83 -0.56
N LEU A 322 3.26 24.38 0.63
CA LEU A 322 1.95 24.37 1.26
C LEU A 322 0.95 25.19 0.44
N GLY A 323 -0.22 24.60 0.15
CA GLY A 323 -1.29 25.27 -0.61
C GLY A 323 -1.11 25.30 -2.13
N ASP A 324 0.02 24.80 -2.65
CA ASP A 324 0.31 24.74 -4.08
C ASP A 324 0.10 23.31 -4.60
N LEU A 325 -1.04 23.07 -5.26
CA LEU A 325 -1.41 21.77 -5.83
C LEU A 325 -0.38 21.27 -6.86
N SER A 326 0.29 22.16 -7.59
CA SER A 326 1.32 21.78 -8.56
C SER A 326 2.54 21.14 -7.89
N SER A 327 2.76 21.42 -6.61
CA SER A 327 3.85 20.88 -5.81
C SER A 327 3.54 19.53 -5.16
N ASN A 328 2.31 19.02 -5.30
CA ASN A 328 1.91 17.72 -4.78
C ASN A 328 2.72 16.61 -5.46
N ARG A 329 3.49 15.85 -4.67
CA ARG A 329 4.39 14.81 -5.16
C ARG A 329 3.66 13.61 -5.79
N GLY A 330 2.38 13.42 -5.47
CA GLY A 330 1.52 12.47 -6.17
C GLY A 330 1.39 12.79 -7.67
N ASN A 331 1.42 14.07 -8.06
CA ASN A 331 1.36 14.46 -9.48
C ASN A 331 2.56 13.91 -10.27
N PHE A 332 3.74 13.98 -9.67
CA PHE A 332 4.99 13.52 -10.29
C PHE A 332 5.01 12.00 -10.39
N LEU A 333 4.52 11.29 -9.37
CA LEU A 333 4.41 9.84 -9.39
C LEU A 333 3.45 9.37 -10.48
N ILE A 334 2.23 9.92 -10.50
CA ILE A 334 1.21 9.58 -11.51
C ILE A 334 1.78 9.83 -12.92
N THR A 335 2.41 10.98 -13.12
CA THR A 335 2.99 11.33 -14.42
C THR A 335 4.09 10.36 -14.83
N GLU A 336 5.05 10.05 -13.95
CA GLU A 336 6.14 9.13 -14.27
C GLU A 336 5.64 7.70 -14.55
N VAL A 337 4.66 7.22 -13.79
CA VAL A 337 4.09 5.88 -14.00
C VAL A 337 3.32 5.81 -15.32
N LEU A 338 2.48 6.80 -15.63
CA LEU A 338 1.72 6.81 -16.87
C LEU A 338 2.61 7.06 -18.09
N GLU A 339 3.61 7.93 -17.97
CA GLU A 339 4.62 8.16 -19.01
C GLU A 339 5.39 6.89 -19.34
N HIS A 340 5.74 6.09 -18.34
CA HIS A 340 6.37 4.80 -18.55
C HIS A 340 5.41 3.75 -19.14
N ARG A 341 4.13 3.76 -18.74
CA ARG A 341 3.12 2.80 -19.24
C ARG A 341 2.68 3.06 -20.66
N TYR A 342 2.59 4.33 -21.04
CA TYR A 342 2.07 4.80 -22.31
C TYR A 342 3.06 5.76 -22.97
N PRO A 343 4.28 5.30 -23.30
CA PRO A 343 5.28 6.13 -23.96
C PRO A 343 4.70 6.70 -25.26
N HIS A 344 5.19 7.87 -25.66
CA HIS A 344 4.75 8.63 -26.85
C HIS A 344 3.34 9.25 -26.74
N ILE A 345 2.39 8.59 -26.08
CA ILE A 345 1.02 9.12 -25.85
C ILE A 345 1.00 10.12 -24.69
N ILE A 346 1.64 9.80 -23.57
CA ILE A 346 1.63 10.66 -22.41
C ILE A 346 2.57 11.85 -22.62
N ARG A 347 2.05 13.07 -22.45
CA ARG A 347 2.82 14.31 -22.52
C ARG A 347 3.04 14.85 -21.13
N ARG A 348 4.26 14.72 -20.62
CA ARG A 348 4.65 15.09 -19.25
C ARG A 348 4.21 16.49 -18.84
N ASP A 349 4.51 17.50 -19.65
CA ASP A 349 4.18 18.90 -19.34
C ASP A 349 2.67 19.13 -19.26
N TYR A 350 1.91 18.51 -20.18
CA TYR A 350 0.45 18.57 -20.18
C TYR A 350 -0.13 17.86 -18.94
N MET A 351 0.38 16.68 -18.59
CA MET A 351 -0.03 15.92 -17.41
C MET A 351 0.20 16.71 -16.11
N LEU A 352 1.39 17.29 -15.95
CA LEU A 352 1.72 18.09 -14.77
C LEU A 352 0.88 19.37 -14.70
N ALA A 353 0.61 20.02 -15.84
CA ALA A 353 -0.28 21.19 -15.88
C ALA A 353 -1.73 20.80 -15.50
N LEU A 354 -2.25 19.71 -16.05
CA LEU A 354 -3.59 19.21 -15.76
C LEU A 354 -3.75 18.84 -14.27
N LEU A 355 -2.77 18.10 -13.71
CA LEU A 355 -2.78 17.72 -12.30
C LEU A 355 -2.54 18.91 -11.37
N GLY A 356 -1.69 19.86 -11.76
CA GLY A 356 -1.28 20.98 -10.93
C GLY A 356 -2.26 22.15 -10.89
N HIS A 357 -3.13 22.29 -11.90
CA HIS A 357 -3.96 23.50 -12.07
C HIS A 357 -5.46 23.23 -12.24
N CYS A 358 -5.90 21.99 -12.43
CA CYS A 358 -7.34 21.71 -12.53
C CYS A 358 -7.96 21.37 -11.18
N ASP A 359 -9.08 22.03 -10.89
CA ASP A 359 -9.92 21.77 -9.71
C ASP A 359 -10.64 20.42 -9.78
N ALA A 360 -10.89 19.89 -10.98
CA ALA A 360 -11.47 18.57 -11.12
C ALA A 360 -11.04 17.95 -12.45
N ILE A 361 -10.60 16.71 -12.39
CA ILE A 361 -10.32 15.91 -13.57
C ILE A 361 -11.60 15.17 -13.93
N THR A 362 -12.33 15.73 -14.89
CA THR A 362 -13.57 15.14 -15.40
C THR A 362 -13.33 14.25 -16.61
N THR A 363 -14.12 13.19 -16.76
CA THR A 363 -14.06 12.32 -17.95
C THR A 363 -14.28 13.17 -19.19
N PRO A 364 -13.35 13.16 -20.18
CA PRO A 364 -13.55 13.90 -21.41
C PRO A 364 -14.64 13.27 -22.27
N ALA A 365 -15.28 14.07 -23.11
CA ALA A 365 -16.06 13.53 -24.22
C ALA A 365 -15.12 12.85 -25.23
N VAL A 366 -15.46 11.64 -25.64
CA VAL A 366 -14.70 10.85 -26.60
C VAL A 366 -15.57 10.67 -27.83
N ASP A 367 -15.64 11.69 -28.68
CA ASP A 367 -16.49 11.68 -29.88
C ASP A 367 -15.69 11.35 -31.14
N ASP A 368 -14.40 11.73 -31.15
CA ASP A 368 -13.48 11.53 -32.26
C ASP A 368 -13.22 10.03 -32.53
N PRO A 369 -13.50 9.53 -33.75
CA PRO A 369 -13.29 8.12 -34.10
C PRO A 369 -11.84 7.64 -33.93
N ALA A 370 -10.85 8.48 -34.23
CA ALA A 370 -9.45 8.13 -34.07
C ALA A 370 -9.12 7.95 -32.58
N VAL A 371 -9.60 8.86 -31.72
CA VAL A 371 -9.43 8.72 -30.26
C VAL A 371 -10.09 7.42 -29.77
N LYS A 372 -11.31 7.10 -30.22
CA LYS A 372 -11.99 5.85 -29.85
C LYS A 372 -11.18 4.61 -30.23
N GLU A 373 -10.65 4.56 -31.45
CA GLU A 373 -9.83 3.44 -31.93
C GLU A 373 -8.59 3.23 -31.05
N VAL A 374 -7.92 4.32 -30.67
CA VAL A 374 -6.75 4.29 -29.77
C VAL A 374 -7.12 3.78 -28.39
N LEU A 375 -8.20 4.30 -27.81
CA LEU A 375 -8.64 3.88 -26.48
C LEU A 375 -9.06 2.41 -26.47
N VAL A 376 -9.72 1.91 -27.53
CA VAL A 376 -10.04 0.48 -27.67
C VAL A 376 -8.77 -0.34 -27.76
N SER A 377 -7.78 0.09 -28.55
CA SER A 377 -6.49 -0.60 -28.68
C SER A 377 -5.76 -0.69 -27.34
N ILE A 378 -5.69 0.43 -26.61
CA ILE A 378 -5.12 0.48 -25.24
C ILE A 378 -5.90 -0.43 -24.29
N SER A 379 -7.24 -0.44 -24.40
CA SER A 379 -8.11 -1.22 -23.51
C SER A 379 -8.08 -2.71 -23.76
N SER A 380 -7.78 -3.11 -24.99
CA SER A 380 -7.65 -4.51 -25.38
C SER A 380 -6.34 -5.14 -24.91
N TRP A 381 -5.34 -4.32 -24.56
CA TRP A 381 -4.03 -4.81 -24.14
C TRP A 381 -4.13 -5.49 -22.77
N SER A 382 -3.64 -6.72 -22.69
CA SER A 382 -3.70 -7.54 -21.47
C SER A 382 -2.34 -7.66 -20.78
N SER A 383 -2.37 -8.00 -19.49
CA SER A 383 -1.17 -8.31 -18.71
C SER A 383 -0.56 -9.68 -19.03
N GLU A 384 -1.27 -10.55 -19.72
CA GLU A 384 -0.73 -11.84 -20.13
C GLU A 384 0.23 -11.68 -21.32
N ASP A 385 0.10 -10.58 -22.07
CA ASP A 385 1.05 -10.14 -23.10
C ASP A 385 2.23 -9.33 -22.53
N SER A 386 2.32 -9.19 -21.19
CA SER A 386 3.22 -8.27 -20.50
C SER A 386 4.56 -8.88 -20.07
N GLU A 387 5.26 -9.54 -20.98
CA GLU A 387 6.73 -9.46 -20.90
C GLU A 387 7.10 -7.98 -21.07
N ASN A 388 7.14 -7.24 -19.95
CA ASN A 388 7.56 -5.85 -19.76
C ASN A 388 7.46 -4.95 -20.99
N TYR A 389 6.36 -4.21 -21.14
CA TYR A 389 6.27 -3.10 -22.12
C TYR A 389 6.96 -3.45 -23.45
N SER A 390 6.59 -4.62 -23.98
CA SER A 390 7.26 -5.26 -25.10
C SER A 390 7.56 -4.25 -26.23
N GLU A 391 8.58 -4.51 -27.03
CA GLU A 391 8.89 -3.70 -28.21
C GLU A 391 7.65 -3.51 -29.11
N LYS A 392 6.75 -4.52 -29.14
CA LYS A 392 5.45 -4.48 -29.81
C LYS A 392 4.50 -3.41 -29.21
N TRP A 393 4.46 -3.27 -27.88
CA TRP A 393 3.64 -2.23 -27.22
C TRP A 393 4.13 -0.84 -27.57
N ASN A 394 5.43 -0.61 -27.40
CA ASN A 394 6.02 0.69 -27.66
C ASN A 394 5.86 1.07 -29.13
N LYS A 395 6.04 0.11 -30.04
CA LYS A 395 5.77 0.32 -31.47
C LYS A 395 4.31 0.67 -31.75
N LEU A 396 3.35 -0.07 -31.17
CA LEU A 396 1.93 0.24 -31.32
C LEU A 396 1.61 1.66 -30.84
N LEU A 397 2.12 2.06 -29.67
CA LEU A 397 1.90 3.39 -29.11
C LEU A 397 2.57 4.49 -29.93
N GLN A 398 3.76 4.26 -30.48
CA GLN A 398 4.44 5.19 -31.37
C GLN A 398 3.64 5.39 -32.67
N GLU A 399 3.29 4.31 -33.37
CA GLU A 399 2.50 4.36 -34.61
C GLU A 399 1.12 5.01 -34.39
N THR A 400 0.57 4.82 -33.20
CA THR A 400 -0.67 5.47 -32.76
C THR A 400 -0.45 6.96 -32.53
N SER A 401 0.58 7.34 -31.78
CA SER A 401 0.90 8.72 -31.46
C SER A 401 1.15 9.56 -32.72
N ASP A 402 1.78 8.99 -33.74
CA ASP A 402 2.12 9.70 -34.98
C ASP A 402 0.88 10.12 -35.80
N LYS A 403 -0.28 9.49 -35.53
CA LYS A 403 -1.55 9.79 -36.19
C LYS A 403 -2.40 10.82 -35.45
N LEU A 404 -2.01 11.21 -34.24
CA LEU A 404 -2.82 12.04 -33.36
C LEU A 404 -2.36 13.50 -33.37
N ASP A 405 -3.31 14.42 -33.41
CA ASP A 405 -3.04 15.83 -33.13
C ASP A 405 -2.96 16.11 -31.62
N LEU A 406 -2.53 17.33 -31.26
CA LEU A 406 -2.37 17.73 -29.85
C LEU A 406 -3.68 17.70 -29.06
N LYS A 407 -4.83 17.97 -29.69
CA LYS A 407 -6.14 17.96 -29.01
C LYS A 407 -6.57 16.53 -28.71
N GLN A 408 -6.39 15.62 -29.66
CA GLN A 408 -6.67 14.20 -29.51
C GLN A 408 -5.78 13.58 -28.41
N VAL A 409 -4.48 13.89 -28.42
CA VAL A 409 -3.56 13.48 -27.36
C VAL A 409 -4.02 14.00 -25.98
N ALA A 410 -4.43 15.26 -25.89
CA ALA A 410 -4.93 15.84 -24.64
C ALA A 410 -6.17 15.10 -24.09
N VAL A 411 -7.12 14.73 -24.97
CA VAL A 411 -8.30 13.93 -24.61
C VAL A 411 -7.87 12.56 -24.07
N ILE A 412 -6.93 11.88 -24.72
CA ILE A 412 -6.44 10.57 -24.28
C ILE A 412 -5.73 10.66 -22.91
N ASN A 413 -4.84 11.65 -22.73
CA ASN A 413 -4.14 11.88 -21.45
C ASN A 413 -5.15 12.09 -20.30
N LYS A 414 -6.18 12.91 -20.52
CA LYS A 414 -7.23 13.16 -19.52
C LYS A 414 -8.07 11.91 -19.24
N TRP A 415 -8.37 11.12 -20.27
CA TRP A 415 -9.10 9.86 -20.10
C TRP A 415 -8.30 8.82 -19.30
N LEU A 416 -7.01 8.64 -19.63
CA LEU A 416 -6.12 7.73 -18.90
C LEU A 416 -5.99 8.13 -17.43
N LEU A 417 -5.94 9.43 -17.14
CA LEU A 417 -6.05 9.93 -15.78
C LEU A 417 -7.35 9.49 -15.10
N CYS A 418 -8.51 9.70 -15.70
CA CYS A 418 -9.79 9.29 -15.10
C CYS A 418 -9.90 7.80 -14.79
N VAL A 419 -9.13 6.96 -15.50
CA VAL A 419 -9.10 5.52 -15.27
C VAL A 419 -8.28 5.19 -14.03
N HIS A 420 -7.07 5.75 -13.94
CA HIS A 420 -6.13 5.41 -12.89
C HIS A 420 -6.33 6.24 -11.62
N LEU A 421 -6.89 7.44 -11.71
CA LEU A 421 -6.92 8.43 -10.64
C LEU A 421 -8.31 8.59 -10.04
N ASP A 422 -8.37 8.47 -8.73
CA ASP A 422 -9.44 8.99 -7.90
C ASP A 422 -8.98 10.28 -7.22
N ASP A 423 -9.61 11.41 -7.57
CA ASP A 423 -9.17 12.73 -7.13
C ASP A 423 -10.13 13.29 -6.06
N LEU A 424 -9.59 13.52 -4.86
CA LEU A 424 -10.35 13.92 -3.68
C LEU A 424 -10.03 15.34 -3.24
N ASN A 425 -11.06 16.11 -2.90
CA ASN A 425 -10.90 17.45 -2.30
C ASN A 425 -10.75 17.37 -0.78
N THR A 426 -9.71 16.71 -0.29
CA THR A 426 -9.50 16.48 1.14
C THR A 426 -8.04 16.69 1.54
N LYS A 427 -7.80 16.80 2.85
CA LYS A 427 -6.46 16.83 3.48
C LYS A 427 -5.88 15.43 3.66
N HIS A 428 -4.58 15.32 3.91
CA HIS A 428 -3.80 14.07 3.89
C HIS A 428 -4.40 12.94 4.75
N CYS A 429 -4.81 13.26 5.98
CA CYS A 429 -5.28 12.26 6.95
C CYS A 429 -6.80 12.02 6.92
N VAL A 430 -7.54 12.63 5.99
CA VAL A 430 -8.97 12.34 5.85
C VAL A 430 -9.14 10.92 5.32
N PRO A 431 -9.91 10.05 6.02
CA PRO A 431 -10.14 8.68 5.58
C PRO A 431 -10.73 8.62 4.18
N TYR A 432 -10.29 7.63 3.40
CA TYR A 432 -10.83 7.38 2.07
C TYR A 432 -12.28 6.87 2.18
N PRO A 433 -13.27 7.49 1.53
CA PRO A 433 -14.66 7.06 1.64
C PRO A 433 -14.87 5.67 1.03
N SER A 434 -15.41 4.73 1.81
CA SER A 434 -15.71 3.36 1.35
C SER A 434 -16.63 3.33 0.13
N SER A 435 -17.57 4.27 0.02
CA SER A 435 -18.48 4.41 -1.13
C SER A 435 -17.79 4.74 -2.45
N ARG A 436 -16.56 5.27 -2.41
CA ARG A 436 -15.76 5.55 -3.61
C ARG A 436 -14.85 4.39 -3.99
N TRP A 437 -14.72 3.38 -3.13
CA TRP A 437 -13.81 2.26 -3.33
C TRP A 437 -14.08 1.52 -4.64
N ARG A 438 -13.01 1.34 -5.40
CA ARG A 438 -12.99 0.51 -6.60
C ARG A 438 -11.65 -0.22 -6.64
N GLU A 439 -11.69 -1.52 -6.91
CA GLU A 439 -10.47 -2.28 -7.19
C GLU A 439 -9.72 -1.67 -8.38
N PRO A 440 -8.38 -1.71 -8.38
CA PRO A 440 -7.60 -1.35 -9.55
C PRO A 440 -7.90 -2.36 -10.67
N LYS A 441 -8.11 -1.88 -11.90
CA LYS A 441 -8.46 -2.72 -13.06
C LYS A 441 -7.45 -2.51 -14.19
N PHE A 442 -7.19 -3.58 -14.95
CA PHE A 442 -6.48 -3.52 -16.24
C PHE A 442 -7.38 -3.05 -17.36
N ARG A 443 -8.62 -3.54 -17.35
CA ARG A 443 -9.59 -3.39 -18.43
C ARG A 443 -10.57 -2.27 -18.10
N PHE A 444 -10.87 -1.51 -19.14
CA PHE A 444 -11.68 -0.30 -19.12
C PHE A 444 -13.17 -0.62 -19.30
#